data_AF-A0A413SFR9-F1
#
_entry.id   AF-A0A413SFR9-F1
#
_cell.length_a   1.000
_cell.length_b   1.000
_cell.length_c   1.000
_cell.angle_alpha   90.00
_cell.angle_beta   90.00
_cell.angle_gamma   90.00
#
_symmetry.space_group_name_H-M   'P 1'
#
loop_
_entity.id
_entity.type
_entity.pdbx_description
1 polymer ?
#
loop_
_entity_poly.entity_id
_entity_poly.type
_entity_poly.pdbx_seq_one_letter_code
_entity_poly.pdbx_strand_id
1 'polypeptide(L)'
;MKKNNTRIIPQRLLHLRSVLGLTQTELGNAIAENFYASKGERISLTSGYISHWETGAKPIPLKYMNTLCDVLGCTEEYLLGISQDPTSSDPSKALEKNEVISPMPDSIPLNSLYKYDQLPIYIVFNELQHANCWGLLNIKMNKIILSDSVISLSSIDFSSISIYPANPNFTAGIKSASMNKLSFADAINSKVVYIEVCSNDATIRSQYEGYYHHNENQTCFINNSGLTLPYDGINRYYNVYSVARF
;
A
#
# COMPACT_ATOMS: atom_id res chain seq x y z
N MET A 1 -10.19 -14.34 -1.36
CA MET A 1 -9.03 -14.55 -2.26
C MET A 1 -8.03 -13.43 -2.03
N LYS A 2 -6.86 -13.73 -1.44
CA LYS A 2 -5.80 -12.75 -1.16
C LYS A 2 -4.99 -12.50 -2.44
N LYS A 3 -4.87 -11.24 -2.90
CA LYS A 3 -3.98 -10.87 -4.01
C LYS A 3 -2.51 -10.92 -3.55
N ASN A 4 -1.70 -11.62 -4.34
CA ASN A 4 -0.32 -12.02 -4.11
C ASN A 4 0.70 -10.88 -4.26
N ASN A 5 0.79 -9.92 -3.34
CA ASN A 5 1.91 -8.95 -3.35
C ASN A 5 3.26 -9.57 -2.93
N THR A 6 3.29 -10.81 -2.45
CA THR A 6 4.50 -11.51 -1.98
C THR A 6 5.33 -12.17 -3.08
N ARG A 7 5.00 -11.99 -4.38
CA ARG A 7 5.64 -12.74 -5.48
C ARG A 7 6.22 -11.90 -6.62
N ILE A 8 6.28 -10.57 -6.50
CA ILE A 8 6.77 -9.70 -7.59
C ILE A 8 8.23 -10.01 -7.95
N ILE A 9 9.14 -10.01 -6.95
CA ILE A 9 10.55 -10.33 -7.16
C ILE A 9 10.73 -11.76 -7.74
N PRO A 10 10.15 -12.83 -7.14
CA PRO A 10 10.21 -14.18 -7.71
C PRO A 10 9.73 -14.28 -9.16
N GLN A 11 8.61 -13.60 -9.50
CA GLN A 11 8.04 -13.64 -10.84
C GLN A 11 8.88 -12.90 -11.88
N ARG A 12 9.40 -11.71 -11.52
CA ARG A 12 10.26 -10.91 -12.41
C ARG A 12 11.62 -11.57 -12.64
N LEU A 13 12.20 -12.16 -11.59
CA LEU A 13 13.43 -12.95 -11.69
C LEU A 13 13.26 -14.13 -12.65
N LEU A 14 12.20 -14.92 -12.48
CA LEU A 14 11.89 -16.05 -13.35
C LEU A 14 11.67 -15.59 -14.80
N HIS A 15 10.95 -14.49 -15.00
CA HIS A 15 10.67 -13.95 -16.32
C HIS A 15 11.95 -13.52 -17.03
N LEU A 16 12.80 -12.69 -16.39
CA LEU A 16 14.06 -12.22 -16.95
C LEU A 16 15.02 -13.37 -17.28
N ARG A 17 15.17 -14.34 -16.37
CA ARG A 17 15.98 -15.53 -16.65
C ARG A 17 15.47 -16.27 -17.89
N SER A 18 14.16 -16.42 -18.02
CA SER A 18 13.53 -17.11 -19.15
C SER A 18 13.73 -16.35 -20.46
N VAL A 19 13.64 -15.01 -20.45
CA VAL A 19 13.90 -14.14 -21.61
C VAL A 19 15.35 -14.26 -22.07
N LEU A 20 16.29 -14.35 -21.13
CA LEU A 20 17.72 -14.53 -21.41
C LEU A 20 18.09 -15.97 -21.80
N GLY A 21 17.14 -16.91 -21.75
CA GLY A 21 17.38 -18.32 -22.09
C GLY A 21 18.33 -19.04 -21.12
N LEU A 22 18.55 -18.49 -19.92
CA LEU A 22 19.49 -19.04 -18.95
C LEU A 22 18.84 -20.15 -18.12
N THR A 23 19.58 -21.21 -17.84
CA THR A 23 19.23 -22.16 -16.78
C THR A 23 19.49 -21.57 -15.39
N GLN A 24 18.87 -22.14 -14.36
CA GLN A 24 19.13 -21.71 -12.97
C GLN A 24 20.60 -21.87 -12.57
N THR A 25 21.29 -22.89 -13.12
CA THR A 25 22.73 -23.10 -12.89
C THR A 25 23.56 -22.02 -13.56
N GLU A 26 23.26 -21.68 -14.82
CA GLU A 26 23.98 -20.63 -15.56
C GLU A 26 23.78 -19.25 -14.93
N LEU A 27 22.57 -18.95 -14.44
CA LEU A 27 22.34 -17.70 -13.70
C LEU A 27 23.15 -17.65 -12.40
N GLY A 28 23.22 -18.75 -11.65
CA GLY A 28 24.05 -18.85 -10.45
C GLY A 28 25.53 -18.62 -10.73
N ASN A 29 26.04 -19.19 -11.82
CA ASN A 29 27.43 -19.00 -12.26
C ASN A 29 27.70 -17.54 -12.70
N ALA A 30 26.80 -16.95 -13.49
CA ALA A 30 26.93 -15.57 -13.94
C ALA A 30 26.97 -14.56 -12.77
N ILE A 31 26.14 -14.78 -11.74
CA ILE A 31 26.17 -13.96 -10.52
C ILE A 31 27.49 -14.17 -9.77
N ALA A 32 27.97 -15.41 -9.65
CA ALA A 32 29.23 -15.70 -8.97
C ALA A 32 30.44 -15.05 -9.65
N GLU A 33 30.48 -15.07 -10.99
CA GLU A 33 31.53 -14.45 -11.79
C GLU A 33 31.51 -12.91 -11.66
N ASN A 34 30.34 -12.27 -11.80
CA ASN A 34 30.23 -10.82 -11.64
C ASN A 34 30.47 -10.35 -10.19
N PHE A 35 30.10 -11.17 -9.19
CA PHE A 35 30.38 -10.88 -7.80
C PHE A 35 31.89 -10.94 -7.51
N TYR A 36 32.59 -11.93 -8.08
CA TYR A 36 34.05 -12.00 -7.99
C TYR A 36 34.72 -10.81 -8.69
N ALA A 37 34.24 -10.43 -9.87
CA ALA A 37 34.77 -9.28 -10.62
C ALA A 37 34.59 -7.95 -9.87
N SER A 38 33.47 -7.76 -9.16
CA SER A 38 33.14 -6.51 -8.47
C SER A 38 33.68 -6.42 -7.03
N LYS A 39 33.75 -7.55 -6.30
CA LYS A 39 34.11 -7.59 -4.87
C LYS A 39 35.38 -8.38 -4.57
N GLY A 40 35.92 -9.14 -5.52
CA GLY A 40 37.06 -10.03 -5.32
C GLY A 40 36.76 -11.27 -4.46
N GLU A 41 35.50 -11.48 -4.06
CA GLU A 41 35.08 -12.58 -3.20
C GLU A 41 34.52 -13.74 -4.04
N ARG A 42 34.99 -14.96 -3.79
CA ARG A 42 34.46 -16.15 -4.43
C ARG A 42 33.21 -16.62 -3.71
N ILE A 43 32.09 -16.63 -4.43
CA ILE A 43 30.82 -17.18 -3.96
C ILE A 43 30.43 -18.39 -4.80
N SER A 44 29.61 -19.27 -4.23
CA SER A 44 29.01 -20.40 -4.94
C SER A 44 27.50 -20.34 -4.79
N LEU A 45 26.80 -20.14 -5.91
CA LEU A 45 25.34 -20.10 -5.99
C LEU A 45 24.87 -21.31 -6.80
N THR A 46 24.40 -22.34 -6.11
CA THR A 46 23.82 -23.51 -6.76
C THR A 46 22.44 -23.19 -7.34
N SER A 47 21.99 -23.99 -8.32
CA SER A 47 20.63 -23.90 -8.89
C SER A 47 19.53 -23.95 -7.82
N GLY A 48 19.78 -24.63 -6.71
CA GLY A 48 18.88 -24.66 -5.55
C GLY A 48 18.65 -23.27 -4.94
N TYR A 49 19.66 -22.41 -4.82
CA TYR A 49 19.48 -21.06 -4.30
C TYR A 49 18.61 -20.21 -5.24
N ILE A 50 18.89 -20.29 -6.54
CA ILE A 50 18.10 -19.59 -7.57
C ILE A 50 16.64 -20.05 -7.56
N SER A 51 16.41 -21.36 -7.45
CA SER A 51 15.06 -21.92 -7.32
C SER A 51 14.32 -21.42 -6.07
N HIS A 52 14.98 -21.32 -4.92
CA HIS A 52 14.36 -20.73 -3.72
C HIS A 52 13.99 -19.25 -3.91
N TRP A 53 14.78 -18.49 -4.68
CA TRP A 53 14.49 -17.09 -5.00
C TRP A 53 13.31 -16.98 -5.99
N GLU A 54 13.28 -17.80 -7.03
CA GLU A 54 12.22 -17.82 -8.06
C GLU A 54 10.87 -18.34 -7.54
N THR A 55 10.88 -19.16 -6.50
CA THR A 55 9.66 -19.64 -5.83
C THR A 55 9.23 -18.76 -4.67
N GLY A 56 10.09 -17.81 -4.24
CA GLY A 56 9.87 -16.99 -3.05
C GLY A 56 10.00 -17.76 -1.73
N ALA A 57 10.59 -18.95 -1.75
CA ALA A 57 10.83 -19.77 -0.56
C ALA A 57 11.94 -19.17 0.34
N LYS A 58 12.90 -18.44 -0.24
CA LYS A 58 13.86 -17.62 0.50
C LYS A 58 14.05 -16.25 -0.18
N PRO A 59 14.19 -15.16 0.58
CA PRO A 59 14.49 -13.85 0.00
C PRO A 59 15.90 -13.81 -0.58
N ILE A 60 16.11 -12.90 -1.54
CA ILE A 60 17.43 -12.61 -2.11
C ILE A 60 18.21 -11.75 -1.10
N PRO A 61 19.40 -12.17 -0.65
CA PRO A 61 20.24 -11.33 0.19
C PRO A 61 20.63 -10.02 -0.52
N LEU A 62 20.50 -8.88 0.16
CA LEU A 62 20.78 -7.55 -0.40
C LEU A 62 22.17 -7.44 -1.05
N LYS A 63 23.17 -8.14 -0.52
CA LYS A 63 24.53 -8.15 -1.09
C LYS A 63 24.60 -8.64 -2.54
N TYR A 64 23.62 -9.42 -3.00
CA TYR A 64 23.57 -9.95 -4.37
C TYR A 64 22.71 -9.10 -5.31
N MET A 65 21.95 -8.12 -4.80
CA MET A 65 20.98 -7.38 -5.62
C MET A 65 21.63 -6.61 -6.76
N ASN A 66 22.71 -5.87 -6.50
CA ASN A 66 23.38 -5.09 -7.54
C ASN A 66 23.95 -6.00 -8.63
N THR A 67 24.63 -7.07 -8.23
CA THR A 67 25.20 -8.05 -9.18
C THR A 67 24.12 -8.78 -9.98
N LEU A 68 22.97 -9.04 -9.36
CA LEU A 68 21.81 -9.66 -10.02
C LEU A 68 21.22 -8.70 -11.07
N CYS A 69 21.08 -7.42 -10.74
CA CYS A 69 20.66 -6.37 -11.66
C CYS A 69 21.59 -6.30 -12.88
N ASP A 70 22.90 -6.30 -12.64
CA ASP A 70 23.93 -6.26 -13.69
C ASP A 70 23.86 -7.47 -14.63
N VAL A 71 23.74 -8.69 -14.07
CA VAL A 71 23.64 -9.93 -14.85
C VAL A 71 22.35 -9.98 -15.67
N LEU A 72 21.24 -9.53 -15.09
CA LEU A 72 19.93 -9.57 -15.75
C LEU A 72 19.69 -8.37 -16.67
N GLY A 73 20.61 -7.40 -16.70
CA GLY A 73 20.47 -6.16 -17.46
C GLY A 73 19.25 -5.34 -17.03
N CYS A 74 18.92 -5.38 -15.73
CA CYS A 74 17.75 -4.70 -15.20
C CYS A 74 18.09 -3.79 -14.02
N THR A 75 17.20 -2.85 -13.69
CA THR A 75 17.35 -1.98 -12.52
C THR A 75 16.78 -2.61 -11.25
N GLU A 76 17.29 -2.19 -10.08
CA GLU A 76 16.78 -2.67 -8.79
C GLU A 76 15.29 -2.32 -8.63
N GLU A 77 14.90 -1.14 -9.12
CA GLU A 77 13.52 -0.66 -9.18
C GLU A 77 12.63 -1.61 -9.99
N TYR A 78 13.14 -2.17 -11.09
CA TYR A 78 12.41 -3.19 -11.84
C TYR A 78 12.35 -4.52 -11.09
N LEU A 79 13.37 -4.97 -10.37
CA LEU A 79 13.23 -6.20 -9.59
C LEU A 79 12.25 -6.05 -8.44
N LEU A 80 12.26 -4.90 -7.76
CA LEU A 80 11.44 -4.61 -6.58
C LEU A 80 9.95 -4.35 -6.87
N GLY A 81 9.56 -4.17 -8.13
CA GLY A 81 8.16 -3.85 -8.46
C GLY A 81 7.88 -2.38 -8.75
N ILE A 82 8.89 -1.51 -8.60
CA ILE A 82 8.77 -0.05 -8.61
C ILE A 82 8.68 0.48 -10.05
N SER A 83 9.47 -0.08 -10.97
CA SER A 83 9.41 0.22 -12.42
C SER A 83 8.78 -0.94 -13.20
N GLN A 84 8.13 -0.66 -14.33
CA GLN A 84 7.73 -1.68 -15.32
C GLN A 84 8.73 -1.78 -16.48
N ASP A 85 9.67 -0.84 -16.58
CA ASP A 85 10.74 -0.87 -17.56
C ASP A 85 11.99 -1.49 -16.93
N PRO A 86 12.55 -2.58 -17.49
CA PRO A 86 13.73 -3.24 -16.95
C PRO A 86 14.97 -2.34 -16.99
N THR A 87 15.07 -1.38 -17.90
CA THR A 87 16.29 -0.58 -18.13
C THR A 87 16.21 0.86 -17.64
N SER A 88 15.03 1.32 -17.25
CA SER A 88 14.84 2.68 -16.72
C SER A 88 15.29 2.76 -15.26
N SER A 89 16.28 3.61 -14.99
CA SER A 89 16.63 4.11 -13.66
C SER A 89 15.83 5.36 -13.28
N ASP A 90 15.07 5.93 -14.23
CA ASP A 90 14.07 6.96 -13.93
C ASP A 90 12.92 6.29 -13.15
N PRO A 91 12.54 6.80 -11.96
CA PRO A 91 11.32 6.39 -11.27
C PRO A 91 10.01 6.68 -12.05
N SER A 92 10.10 7.08 -13.32
CA SER A 92 9.08 7.86 -14.01
C SER A 92 8.64 7.18 -15.30
N LYS A 93 7.85 6.10 -15.16
CA LYS A 93 6.73 5.72 -16.05
C LYS A 93 5.95 4.47 -15.59
N ALA A 94 6.00 4.14 -14.29
CA ALA A 94 5.16 3.09 -13.68
C ALA A 94 4.19 3.60 -12.61
N LEU A 95 4.08 4.93 -12.44
CA LEU A 95 3.14 5.57 -11.52
C LEU A 95 2.13 6.51 -12.21
N GLU A 96 1.87 6.34 -13.51
CA GLU A 96 0.65 6.88 -14.11
C GLU A 96 -0.42 5.77 -14.16
N LYS A 97 -1.41 5.89 -13.24
CA LYS A 97 -2.50 4.97 -12.86
C LYS A 97 -2.07 3.94 -11.80
N ASN A 98 -2.28 4.14 -10.50
CA ASN A 98 -3.36 4.86 -9.82
C ASN A 98 -2.80 5.55 -8.58
N GLU A 99 -2.21 6.73 -8.74
CA GLU A 99 -2.48 7.76 -7.74
C GLU A 99 -3.92 8.21 -7.96
N VAL A 100 -4.85 7.44 -7.38
CA VAL A 100 -5.85 8.17 -6.62
C VAL A 100 -5.02 8.85 -5.55
N ILE A 101 -4.69 10.11 -5.78
CA ILE A 101 -4.47 11.04 -4.68
C ILE A 101 -5.81 11.01 -3.93
N SER A 102 -5.98 10.02 -3.05
CA SER A 102 -6.86 10.21 -1.91
C SER A 102 -6.36 11.53 -1.34
N PRO A 103 -7.21 12.56 -1.18
CA PRO A 103 -6.77 13.71 -0.40
C PRO A 103 -6.23 13.11 0.88
N MET A 104 -4.92 13.29 1.10
CA MET A 104 -4.26 12.86 2.32
C MET A 104 -5.14 13.42 3.42
N PRO A 105 -5.76 12.58 4.27
CA PRO A 105 -6.68 13.08 5.27
C PRO A 105 -5.97 14.19 6.03
N ASP A 106 -6.68 15.27 6.37
CA ASP A 106 -6.09 16.37 7.11
C ASP A 106 -5.28 15.82 8.28
N SER A 107 -4.07 16.35 8.50
CA SER A 107 -3.20 15.93 9.59
C SER A 107 -4.00 15.93 10.89
N ILE A 108 -3.89 14.87 11.69
CA ILE A 108 -4.61 14.73 12.95
C ILE A 108 -4.26 15.93 13.82
N PRO A 109 -5.23 16.79 14.16
CA PRO A 109 -4.96 17.87 15.10
C PRO A 109 -4.60 17.26 16.46
N LEU A 110 -3.63 17.85 17.16
CA LEU A 110 -3.14 17.34 18.45
C LEU A 110 -4.26 17.03 19.44
N ASN A 111 -5.27 17.90 19.49
CA ASN A 111 -6.43 17.77 20.36
C ASN A 111 -7.29 16.51 20.09
N SER A 112 -7.11 15.86 18.94
CA SER A 112 -7.89 14.70 18.48
C SER A 112 -7.06 13.42 18.46
N LEU A 113 -5.78 13.47 18.83
CA LEU A 113 -4.86 12.34 18.81
C LEU A 113 -5.35 11.19 19.70
N TYR A 114 -6.02 11.50 20.81
CA TYR A 114 -6.58 10.50 21.72
C TYR A 114 -7.60 9.55 21.05
N LYS A 115 -8.26 10.00 19.96
CA LYS A 115 -9.24 9.21 19.22
C LYS A 115 -8.59 8.05 18.43
N TYR A 116 -7.27 8.09 18.28
CA TYR A 116 -6.50 7.15 17.47
C TYR A 116 -5.61 6.23 18.34
N ASP A 117 -5.91 6.11 19.64
CA ASP A 117 -5.20 5.20 20.53
C ASP A 117 -5.21 3.76 19.99
N GLN A 118 -4.05 3.12 20.00
CA GLN A 118 -3.78 1.77 19.49
C GLN A 118 -3.97 1.59 17.98
N LEU A 119 -4.19 2.68 17.23
CA LEU A 119 -4.26 2.64 15.78
C LEU A 119 -2.87 2.92 15.16
N PRO A 120 -2.59 2.34 13.98
CA PRO A 120 -1.45 2.75 13.20
C PRO A 120 -1.64 4.20 12.73
N ILE A 121 -0.54 4.94 12.68
CA ILE A 121 -0.46 6.32 12.21
C ILE A 121 0.76 6.45 11.28
N TYR A 122 0.66 7.32 10.28
CA TYR A 122 1.78 7.68 9.42
C TYR A 122 2.34 9.04 9.87
N ILE A 123 3.65 9.13 10.05
CA ILE A 123 4.31 10.31 10.60
C ILE A 123 5.25 10.89 9.56
N VAL A 124 5.07 12.17 9.31
CA VAL A 124 5.92 12.98 8.44
C VAL A 124 6.76 13.90 9.30
N PHE A 125 8.08 13.86 9.14
CA PHE A 125 9.02 14.75 9.83
C PHE A 125 9.33 15.91 8.90
N ASN A 126 8.72 17.06 9.17
CA ASN A 126 8.79 18.23 8.29
C ASN A 126 10.22 18.80 8.18
N GLU A 127 11.04 18.56 9.20
CA GLU A 127 12.42 19.03 9.28
C GLU A 127 13.46 17.93 8.98
N LEU A 128 13.05 16.80 8.39
CA LEU A 128 13.95 15.69 8.00
C LEU A 128 14.79 15.10 9.14
N GLN A 129 14.39 15.31 10.39
CA GLN A 129 15.04 14.75 11.58
C GLN A 129 15.04 13.22 11.58
N HIS A 130 14.08 12.62 10.87
CA HIS A 130 13.93 11.19 10.67
C HIS A 130 13.22 10.90 9.33
N ALA A 131 13.38 9.69 8.81
CA ALA A 131 12.59 9.26 7.67
C ALA A 131 11.10 9.14 8.04
N ASN A 132 10.22 9.58 7.14
CA ASN A 132 8.78 9.43 7.29
C ASN A 132 8.44 7.94 7.43
N CYS A 133 7.63 7.60 8.43
CA CYS A 133 7.45 6.20 8.79
C CYS A 133 6.08 5.91 9.40
N TRP A 134 5.78 4.63 9.49
CA TRP A 134 4.61 4.11 10.20
C TRP A 134 4.94 3.93 11.68
N GLY A 135 3.99 4.31 12.52
CA GLY A 135 4.06 4.12 13.97
C GLY A 135 2.75 3.61 14.54
N LEU A 136 2.80 3.06 15.75
CA LEU A 136 1.64 2.73 16.55
C LEU A 136 1.49 3.76 17.68
N LEU A 137 0.35 4.41 17.74
CA LEU A 137 0.04 5.40 18.76
C LEU A 137 -0.44 4.70 20.04
N ASN A 138 0.17 4.99 21.18
CA ASN A 138 -0.25 4.49 22.48
C ASN A 138 -0.35 5.65 23.48
N ILE A 139 -1.57 6.16 23.63
CA ILE A 139 -1.90 7.31 24.48
C ILE A 139 -1.74 6.95 25.96
N LYS A 140 -2.12 5.73 26.36
CA LYS A 140 -1.99 5.28 27.75
C LYS A 140 -0.53 5.25 28.22
N MET A 141 0.39 4.90 27.33
CA MET A 141 1.82 4.88 27.60
C MET A 141 2.54 6.18 27.20
N ASN A 142 1.80 7.15 26.67
CA ASN A 142 2.30 8.42 26.15
C ASN A 142 3.41 8.27 25.10
N LYS A 143 3.30 7.28 24.21
CA LYS A 143 4.36 6.88 23.28
C LYS A 143 3.84 6.63 21.87
N ILE A 144 4.70 6.90 20.89
CA ILE A 144 4.61 6.43 19.52
C ILE A 144 5.67 5.35 19.35
N ILE A 145 5.25 4.17 18.94
CA ILE A 145 6.14 3.02 18.71
C ILE A 145 6.40 2.92 17.22
N LEU A 146 7.64 3.18 16.80
CA LEU A 146 8.12 3.00 15.42
C LEU A 146 8.76 1.62 15.26
N SER A 147 9.16 1.26 14.03
CA SER A 147 9.84 -0.01 13.75
C SER A 147 11.24 -0.10 14.36
N ASP A 148 11.91 1.05 14.51
CA ASP A 148 13.31 1.18 14.92
C ASP A 148 13.49 1.94 16.24
N SER A 149 12.46 2.64 16.70
CA SER A 149 12.56 3.58 17.82
C SER A 149 11.21 3.79 18.52
N VAL A 150 11.24 4.41 19.70
CA VAL A 150 10.04 4.76 20.45
C VAL A 150 10.14 6.23 20.84
N ILE A 151 9.15 7.02 20.45
CA ILE A 151 9.12 8.46 20.69
C ILE A 151 8.11 8.76 21.79
N SER A 152 8.48 9.56 22.79
CA SER A 152 7.53 10.03 23.81
C SER A 152 6.70 11.18 23.24
N LEU A 153 5.37 11.12 23.37
CA LEU A 153 4.48 12.21 22.93
C LEU A 153 4.77 13.53 23.66
N SER A 154 5.31 13.47 24.88
CA SER A 154 5.68 14.65 25.67
C SER A 154 6.95 15.35 25.19
N SER A 155 7.81 14.69 24.42
CA SER A 155 9.08 15.23 23.93
C SER A 155 9.01 15.67 22.47
N ILE A 156 7.85 15.51 21.83
CA ILE A 156 7.63 15.84 20.42
C ILE A 156 7.23 17.30 20.32
N ASP A 157 7.93 18.04 19.46
CA ASP A 157 7.43 19.30 18.94
C ASP A 157 6.50 19.02 17.75
N PHE A 158 5.19 19.12 17.99
CA PHE A 158 4.16 18.90 16.97
C PHE A 158 4.15 19.93 15.83
N SER A 159 4.97 21.00 15.91
CA SER A 159 5.20 21.87 14.76
C SER A 159 6.18 21.27 13.75
N SER A 160 7.11 20.43 14.23
CA SER A 160 8.13 19.76 13.41
C SER A 160 7.67 18.43 12.80
N ILE A 161 6.49 17.93 13.18
CA ILE A 161 5.92 16.68 12.68
C ILE A 161 4.46 16.83 12.25
N SER A 162 4.02 16.00 11.31
CA SER A 162 2.62 15.87 10.92
C SER A 162 2.20 14.42 11.00
N ILE A 163 1.11 14.15 11.72
CA ILE A 163 0.59 12.80 11.95
C ILE A 163 -0.66 12.62 11.11
N TYR A 164 -0.71 11.54 10.36
CA TYR A 164 -1.83 11.17 9.51
C TYR A 164 -2.44 9.87 10.04
N PRO A 165 -3.77 9.76 10.08
CA PRO A 165 -4.39 8.52 10.50
C PRO A 165 -4.01 7.43 9.49
N ALA A 166 -3.76 6.21 9.95
CA ALA A 166 -3.87 5.08 9.04
C ALA A 166 -5.32 5.04 8.57
N ASN A 167 -5.54 5.51 7.35
CA ASN A 167 -6.68 5.06 6.60
C ASN A 167 -6.15 3.91 5.76
N PRO A 168 -6.08 2.66 6.29
CA PRO A 168 -5.81 1.55 5.42
C PRO A 168 -6.92 1.58 4.38
N ASN A 169 -6.57 1.73 3.10
CA ASN A 169 -7.50 1.57 1.97
C ASN A 169 -8.21 0.19 1.99
N PHE A 170 -7.89 -0.68 2.95
CA PHE A 170 -8.51 -1.96 3.25
C PHE A 170 -9.70 -1.93 4.21
N THR A 171 -10.08 -0.79 4.81
CA THR A 171 -11.32 -0.68 5.62
C THR A 171 -12.56 -0.31 4.80
N ALA A 172 -12.54 -0.55 3.48
CA ALA A 172 -13.78 -0.74 2.75
C ALA A 172 -14.43 -2.04 3.26
N GLY A 173 -15.32 -1.93 4.25
CA GLY A 173 -16.12 -3.08 4.71
C GLY A 173 -16.44 -3.13 6.21
N ILE A 174 -15.86 -2.28 7.07
CA ILE A 174 -16.24 -2.28 8.48
C ILE A 174 -17.47 -1.38 8.66
N LYS A 175 -18.66 -1.98 8.53
CA LYS A 175 -19.90 -1.39 9.01
C LYS A 175 -19.77 -1.21 10.52
N SER A 176 -19.74 0.04 10.99
CA SER A 176 -19.86 0.29 12.42
C SER A 176 -21.23 -0.22 12.89
N ALA A 177 -21.27 -0.91 14.02
CA ALA A 177 -22.50 -1.49 14.57
C ALA A 177 -23.61 -0.43 14.83
N SER A 178 -23.27 0.86 14.81
CA SER A 178 -24.16 2.00 15.05
C SER A 178 -24.64 2.74 13.79
N MET A 179 -24.44 2.21 12.59
CA MET A 179 -24.84 2.89 11.36
C MET A 179 -26.34 2.78 11.08
N ASN A 180 -27.04 3.92 11.04
CA ASN A 180 -28.46 3.98 10.68
C ASN A 180 -28.64 3.99 9.16
N LYS A 181 -29.60 3.22 8.65
CA LYS A 181 -29.98 3.28 7.24
C LYS A 181 -30.61 4.63 6.93
N LEU A 182 -30.15 5.29 5.88
CA LEU A 182 -30.64 6.60 5.46
C LEU A 182 -31.77 6.50 4.44
N SER A 183 -32.69 7.46 4.49
CA SER A 183 -33.63 7.71 3.40
C SER A 183 -32.92 8.35 2.20
N PHE A 184 -33.57 8.39 1.04
CA PHE A 184 -33.03 9.07 -0.15
C PHE A 184 -32.71 10.55 0.13
N ALA A 185 -33.65 11.26 0.78
CA ALA A 185 -33.48 12.67 1.12
C ALA A 185 -32.29 12.88 2.08
N ASP A 186 -32.16 12.02 3.09
CA ASP A 186 -31.06 12.14 4.06
C ASP A 186 -29.71 11.77 3.45
N ALA A 187 -29.69 10.79 2.53
CA ALA A 187 -28.50 10.38 1.81
C ALA A 187 -27.96 11.50 0.92
N ILE A 188 -28.83 12.27 0.25
CA ILE A 188 -28.42 13.41 -0.59
C ILE A 188 -27.90 14.58 0.25
N ASN A 189 -28.43 14.76 1.45
CA ASN A 189 -27.99 15.81 2.36
C ASN A 189 -26.72 15.43 3.18
N SER A 190 -26.25 14.19 3.06
CA SER A 190 -25.14 13.67 3.86
C SER A 190 -23.81 13.81 3.11
N LYS A 191 -22.86 14.56 3.65
CA LYS A 191 -21.54 14.77 3.00
C LYS A 191 -20.81 13.47 2.63
N VAL A 192 -20.90 12.45 3.50
CA VAL A 192 -20.27 11.15 3.32
C VAL A 192 -21.27 10.08 3.78
N VAL A 193 -21.34 8.99 3.04
CA VAL A 193 -22.23 7.86 3.29
C VAL A 193 -21.48 6.53 3.19
N TYR A 194 -22.00 5.49 3.84
CA TYR A 194 -21.55 4.12 3.62
C TYR A 194 -22.57 3.39 2.74
N ILE A 195 -22.11 2.69 1.70
CA ILE A 195 -22.95 1.97 0.74
C ILE A 195 -22.76 0.46 0.88
N GLU A 196 -23.88 -0.26 0.93
CA GLU A 196 -23.97 -1.73 0.96
C GLU A 196 -24.78 -2.21 -0.25
N VAL A 197 -24.20 -2.99 -1.16
CA VAL A 197 -24.89 -3.44 -2.38
C VAL A 197 -25.79 -4.64 -2.10
N CYS A 198 -26.98 -4.64 -2.68
CA CYS A 198 -27.95 -5.73 -2.60
C CYS A 198 -27.59 -6.87 -3.58
N SER A 199 -26.39 -7.45 -3.46
CA SER A 199 -25.92 -8.55 -4.30
C SER A 199 -25.50 -9.77 -3.49
N ASN A 200 -25.85 -10.97 -3.96
CA ASN A 200 -25.41 -12.24 -3.37
C ASN A 200 -23.96 -12.59 -3.73
N ASP A 201 -23.38 -11.94 -4.74
CA ASP A 201 -21.99 -12.15 -5.15
C ASP A 201 -21.01 -11.40 -4.23
N ALA A 202 -20.10 -12.15 -3.59
CA ALA A 202 -19.10 -11.60 -2.67
C ALA A 202 -18.04 -10.73 -3.36
N THR A 203 -17.74 -10.99 -4.63
CA THR A 203 -16.81 -10.18 -5.42
C THR A 203 -17.43 -8.84 -5.77
N ILE A 204 -18.72 -8.82 -6.14
CA ILE A 204 -19.45 -7.57 -6.37
C ILE A 204 -19.53 -6.76 -5.07
N ARG A 205 -19.91 -7.39 -3.95
CA ARG A 205 -19.92 -6.70 -2.65
C ARG A 205 -18.56 -6.12 -2.29
N SER A 206 -17.50 -6.91 -2.40
CA SER A 206 -16.13 -6.45 -2.11
C SER A 206 -15.65 -5.31 -3.01
N GLN A 207 -16.23 -5.13 -4.20
CA GLN A 207 -15.84 -4.09 -5.13
C GLN A 207 -16.61 -2.78 -4.90
N TYR A 208 -17.88 -2.86 -4.55
CA TYR A 208 -18.77 -1.70 -4.49
C TYR A 208 -19.11 -1.24 -3.06
N GLU A 209 -18.96 -2.08 -2.04
CA GLU A 209 -19.26 -1.69 -0.66
C GLU A 209 -18.16 -0.79 -0.08
N GLY A 210 -18.56 0.24 0.65
CA GLY A 210 -17.60 1.15 1.29
C GLY A 210 -18.12 2.57 1.46
N TYR A 211 -17.19 3.49 1.71
CA TYR A 211 -17.49 4.90 1.90
C TYR A 211 -17.52 5.64 0.56
N TYR A 212 -18.55 6.48 0.40
CA TYR A 212 -18.78 7.30 -0.77
C TYR A 212 -19.07 8.74 -0.36
N HIS A 213 -18.74 9.67 -1.25
CA HIS A 213 -19.13 11.08 -1.18
C HIS A 213 -19.82 11.47 -2.49
N HIS A 214 -20.34 12.69 -2.58
CA HIS A 214 -20.94 13.19 -3.82
C HIS A 214 -19.85 13.56 -4.83
N ASN A 215 -20.10 13.29 -6.12
CA ASN A 215 -19.26 13.85 -7.17
C ASN A 215 -19.44 15.39 -7.26
N GLU A 216 -18.56 16.05 -8.01
CA GLU A 216 -18.52 17.52 -8.17
C GLU A 216 -19.87 18.13 -8.55
N ASN A 217 -20.62 17.44 -9.42
CA ASN A 217 -21.92 17.88 -9.93
C ASN A 217 -23.11 17.40 -9.09
N GLN A 218 -22.89 16.68 -7.99
CA GLN A 218 -23.93 16.08 -7.14
C GLN A 218 -24.98 15.29 -7.93
N THR A 219 -24.55 14.47 -8.88
CA THR A 219 -25.41 13.59 -9.68
C THR A 219 -25.29 12.12 -9.27
N CYS A 220 -24.20 11.75 -8.59
CA CYS A 220 -23.95 10.38 -8.14
C CYS A 220 -23.07 10.36 -6.88
N PHE A 221 -22.98 9.18 -6.28
CA PHE A 221 -21.99 8.86 -5.27
C PHE A 221 -20.71 8.41 -5.97
N ILE A 222 -19.56 8.84 -5.48
CA ILE A 222 -18.24 8.40 -5.95
C ILE A 222 -17.40 7.97 -4.74
N ASN A 223 -16.70 6.84 -4.88
CA ASN A 223 -15.74 6.41 -3.86
C ASN A 223 -14.32 6.81 -4.26
N ASN A 224 -13.39 6.59 -3.34
CA ASN A 224 -11.98 6.93 -3.56
C ASN A 224 -11.35 6.12 -4.70
N SER A 225 -11.94 5.01 -5.13
CA SER A 225 -11.45 4.25 -6.30
C SER A 225 -12.02 4.76 -7.64
N GLY A 226 -12.80 5.85 -7.62
CA GLY A 226 -13.45 6.42 -8.81
C GLY A 226 -14.69 5.63 -9.27
N LEU A 227 -15.17 4.66 -8.49
CA LEU A 227 -16.41 3.96 -8.79
C LEU A 227 -17.58 4.86 -8.47
N THR A 228 -18.51 4.96 -9.42
CA THR A 228 -19.67 5.82 -9.33
C THR A 228 -20.95 5.00 -9.19
N LEU A 229 -21.86 5.47 -8.33
CA LEU A 229 -23.15 4.88 -8.07
C LEU A 229 -24.25 5.95 -8.18
N PRO A 230 -25.17 5.84 -9.16
CA PRO A 230 -26.20 6.86 -9.40
C PRO A 230 -27.29 6.82 -8.33
N TYR A 231 -27.76 7.97 -7.85
CA TYR A 231 -28.73 8.04 -6.73
C TYR A 231 -30.01 7.22 -6.95
N ASP A 232 -30.41 6.99 -8.20
CA ASP A 232 -31.56 6.14 -8.55
C ASP A 232 -31.44 4.69 -8.05
N GLY A 233 -30.21 4.24 -7.74
CA GLY A 233 -29.94 2.92 -7.19
C GLY A 233 -30.16 2.79 -5.68
N ILE A 234 -30.37 3.91 -4.97
CA ILE A 234 -30.60 3.93 -3.52
C ILE A 234 -31.87 3.13 -3.19
N ASN A 235 -31.76 2.22 -2.22
CA ASN A 235 -32.82 1.31 -1.77
C ASN A 235 -33.35 0.34 -2.83
N ARG A 236 -32.71 0.26 -4.01
CA ARG A 236 -33.03 -0.73 -5.07
C ARG A 236 -31.85 -1.67 -5.29
N TYR A 237 -30.72 -1.12 -5.68
CA TYR A 237 -29.48 -1.87 -5.96
C TYR A 237 -28.52 -1.84 -4.78
N TYR A 238 -28.63 -0.83 -3.91
CA TYR A 238 -27.79 -0.70 -2.73
C TYR A 238 -28.48 0.11 -1.63
N ASN A 239 -28.10 -0.16 -0.40
CA ASN A 239 -28.53 0.56 0.79
C ASN A 239 -27.47 1.60 1.17
N VAL A 240 -27.94 2.71 1.74
CA VAL A 240 -27.09 3.82 2.18
C VAL A 240 -27.22 3.98 3.69
N TYR A 241 -26.10 4.20 4.35
CA TYR A 241 -26.03 4.30 5.80
C TYR A 241 -25.32 5.58 6.24
N SER A 242 -25.75 6.12 7.38
CA SER A 242 -25.15 7.28 8.00
C SER A 242 -23.76 6.92 8.50
N VAL A 243 -22.76 7.68 8.08
CA VAL A 243 -21.49 7.70 8.79
C VAL A 243 -21.72 8.61 10.00
N ALA A 244 -21.50 8.10 11.21
CA ALA A 244 -21.61 8.92 12.40
C ALA A 244 -20.72 10.17 12.22
N ARG A 245 -21.28 11.36 12.46
CA ARG A 245 -20.47 12.58 12.53
C ARG A 245 -19.47 12.38 13.68
N PHE A 246 -18.18 12.33 13.35
CA PHE A 246 -17.08 12.23 14.30
C PHE A 246 -16.66 13.60 14.86
#